data_AF-A0A8B8R3H9-F1
#
_entry.id   AF-A0A8B8R3H9-F1
#
_cell.length_a   1.000
_cell.length_b   1.000
_cell.length_c   1.000
_cell.angle_alpha   90.00
_cell.angle_beta   90.00
_cell.angle_gamma   90.00
#
_symmetry.space_group_name_H-M   'P 1'
#
loop_
_entity.id
_entity.type
_entity.pdbx_description
1 polymer ?
#
loop_
_entity_poly.entity_id
_entity_poly.type
_entity_poly.pdbx_seq_one_letter_code
_entity_poly.pdbx_strand_id
1 'polypeptide(L)'
;MTNTPRAYSMRKCLKTLLDHEGKDSPQEVRNVHLVVATLIAAVTFQAGVNPPGGVWQEGRKAGRAIYASDETAFFVFLTFNTLALSSSILLIISLTWGFPFFLEVVVATVSMVMTYGASIFAITPQDTKTVKFRYLLSIAAAPVFVRVGILICKYVIWKWLGKIWKCDG
;
A
#
# COMPACT_ATOMS: atom_id res chain seq x y z
N MET A 1 -27.64 41.13 12.31
CA MET A 1 -27.89 39.68 12.35
C MET A 1 -26.80 38.96 11.56
N THR A 2 -25.71 38.55 12.20
CA THR A 2 -24.62 37.80 11.54
C THR A 2 -24.72 36.32 11.95
N ASN A 3 -25.11 35.49 10.98
CA ASN A 3 -25.24 34.04 11.12
C ASN A 3 -23.86 33.37 11.23
N THR A 4 -23.56 32.71 12.36
CA THR A 4 -22.41 31.79 12.46
C THR A 4 -22.77 30.44 13.11
N PRO A 5 -23.48 29.53 12.41
CA PRO A 5 -23.71 28.16 12.92
C PRO A 5 -22.72 27.11 12.37
N ARG A 6 -21.80 27.47 11.45
CA ARG A 6 -21.00 26.48 10.70
C ARG A 6 -19.78 25.91 11.47
N ALA A 7 -19.11 26.73 12.27
CA ALA A 7 -17.88 26.33 12.97
C ALA A 7 -18.14 25.37 14.16
N TYR A 8 -19.26 25.54 14.86
CA TYR A 8 -19.66 24.66 15.97
C TYR A 8 -20.01 23.25 15.48
N SER A 9 -20.74 23.15 14.37
CA SER A 9 -21.09 21.87 13.73
C SER A 9 -19.85 21.12 13.24
N MET A 10 -18.91 21.81 12.59
CA MET A 10 -17.66 21.20 12.12
C MET A 10 -16.82 20.66 13.28
N ARG A 11 -16.68 21.43 14.37
CA ARG A 11 -15.92 20.99 15.55
C ARG A 11 -16.58 19.80 16.23
N LYS A 12 -17.92 19.77 16.34
CA LYS A 12 -18.66 18.64 16.93
C LYS A 12 -18.58 17.39 16.04
N CYS A 13 -18.70 17.55 14.72
CA CYS A 13 -18.48 16.47 13.75
C CYS A 13 -17.06 15.92 13.86
N LEU A 14 -16.04 16.80 13.86
CA LEU A 14 -14.64 16.42 14.03
C LEU A 14 -14.40 15.72 15.37
N LYS A 15 -14.99 16.20 16.47
CA LYS A 15 -14.89 15.55 17.78
C LYS A 15 -15.55 14.17 17.76
N THR A 16 -16.70 14.02 17.12
CA THR A 16 -17.41 12.74 17.01
C THR A 16 -16.65 11.75 16.11
N LEU A 17 -16.00 12.23 15.05
CA LEU A 17 -15.12 11.42 14.20
C LEU A 17 -13.86 10.98 14.95
N LEU A 18 -13.30 11.84 15.81
CA LEU A 18 -12.13 11.52 16.64
C LEU A 18 -12.48 10.63 17.85
N ASP A 19 -13.70 10.71 18.39
CA ASP A 19 -14.17 9.94 19.55
C ASP A 19 -14.56 8.49 19.21
N HIS A 20 -14.59 8.14 17.91
CA HIS A 20 -14.93 6.80 17.44
C HIS A 20 -13.77 5.78 17.59
N GLU A 21 -12.55 6.23 17.90
CA GLU A 21 -11.36 5.34 18.00
C GLU A 21 -11.34 4.42 19.24
N GLY A 22 -12.31 4.51 20.16
CA GLY A 22 -12.22 3.86 21.47
C GLY A 22 -13.13 2.66 21.74
N LYS A 23 -14.04 2.29 20.82
CA LYS A 23 -15.10 1.30 21.12
C LYS A 23 -14.98 -0.03 20.39
N ASP A 24 -14.22 -0.07 19.30
CA ASP A 24 -14.17 -1.25 18.45
C ASP A 24 -13.20 -2.28 19.01
N SER A 25 -13.59 -3.55 18.96
CA SER A 25 -12.70 -4.63 19.39
C SER A 25 -11.47 -4.71 18.46
N PRO A 26 -10.29 -5.10 18.95
CA PRO A 26 -9.11 -5.30 18.09
C PRO A 26 -9.34 -6.28 16.92
N GLN A 27 -10.31 -7.17 17.05
CA GLN A 27 -10.71 -8.11 15.99
C GLN A 27 -11.57 -7.45 14.92
N GLU A 28 -12.50 -6.58 15.29
CA GLU A 28 -13.33 -5.84 14.35
C GLU A 28 -12.50 -4.86 13.53
N VAL A 29 -11.62 -4.10 14.19
CA VAL A 29 -10.66 -3.21 13.51
C VAL A 29 -9.79 -4.01 12.53
N ARG A 30 -9.27 -5.17 12.94
CA ARG A 30 -8.47 -6.05 12.08
C ARG A 30 -9.27 -6.53 10.86
N ASN A 31 -10.53 -6.92 11.03
CA ASN A 31 -11.37 -7.38 9.94
C ASN A 31 -11.64 -6.26 8.92
N VAL A 32 -11.98 -5.06 9.39
CA VAL A 32 -12.20 -3.90 8.51
C VAL A 32 -10.92 -3.56 7.74
N HIS A 33 -9.76 -3.55 8.41
CA HIS A 33 -8.47 -3.29 7.76
C HIS A 33 -8.10 -4.35 6.72
N LEU A 34 -8.38 -5.63 6.97
CA LEU A 34 -8.16 -6.70 5.99
C LEU A 34 -9.02 -6.50 4.74
N VAL A 35 -10.29 -6.12 4.91
CA VAL A 35 -11.18 -5.82 3.79
C VAL A 35 -10.64 -4.63 2.98
N VAL A 36 -10.32 -3.52 3.66
CA VAL A 36 -9.77 -2.33 3.01
C VAL A 36 -8.46 -2.63 2.29
N ALA A 37 -7.54 -3.35 2.92
CA ALA A 37 -6.26 -3.72 2.31
C ALA A 37 -6.45 -4.63 1.09
N THR A 38 -7.37 -5.60 1.16
CA THR A 38 -7.67 -6.49 0.04
C THR A 38 -8.28 -5.72 -1.13
N LEU A 39 -9.17 -4.76 -0.86
CA LEU A 39 -9.75 -3.90 -1.90
C LEU A 39 -8.69 -3.02 -2.57
N ILE A 40 -7.80 -2.39 -1.80
CA ILE A 40 -6.72 -1.58 -2.36
C ILE A 40 -5.78 -2.46 -3.20
N ALA A 41 -5.42 -3.65 -2.71
CA ALA A 41 -4.61 -4.61 -3.45
C ALA A 41 -5.26 -5.03 -4.78
N ALA A 42 -6.57 -5.29 -4.78
CA ALA A 42 -7.32 -5.65 -5.98
C ALA A 42 -7.36 -4.49 -6.99
N VAL A 43 -7.71 -3.27 -6.55
CA VAL A 43 -7.79 -2.08 -7.41
C VAL A 43 -6.42 -1.74 -8.01
N THR A 44 -5.36 -1.80 -7.21
CA THR A 44 -4.00 -1.52 -7.68
C THR A 44 -3.51 -2.59 -8.65
N PHE A 45 -3.74 -3.87 -8.35
CA PHE A 45 -3.42 -4.96 -9.27
C PHE A 45 -4.11 -4.78 -10.62
N GLN A 46 -5.42 -4.52 -10.61
CA GLN A 46 -6.19 -4.29 -11.84
C GLN A 46 -5.66 -3.11 -12.65
N ALA A 47 -5.33 -2.00 -11.99
CA ALA A 47 -4.81 -0.81 -12.65
C ALA A 47 -3.38 -1.01 -13.22
N GLY A 48 -2.59 -1.90 -12.62
CA GLY A 48 -1.26 -2.28 -13.14
C GLY A 48 -1.33 -3.23 -14.34
N VAL A 49 -2.24 -4.21 -14.30
CA VAL A 49 -2.38 -5.18 -15.40
C VAL A 49 -3.21 -4.66 -16.58
N ASN A 50 -4.10 -3.71 -16.30
CA ASN A 50 -4.91 -3.00 -17.29
C ASN A 50 -4.59 -1.50 -17.19
N PRO A 51 -3.52 -1.01 -17.84
CA PRO A 51 -3.13 0.39 -17.72
C PRO A 51 -4.25 1.33 -18.22
N PRO A 52 -4.39 2.52 -17.63
CA PRO A 52 -5.34 3.54 -18.10
C PRO A 52 -5.19 3.79 -19.60
N GLY A 53 -6.30 3.88 -20.32
CA GLY A 53 -6.28 4.02 -21.79
C GLY A 53 -5.91 2.74 -22.55
N GLY A 54 -5.59 1.64 -21.86
CA GLY A 54 -5.32 0.33 -22.45
C GLY A 54 -3.93 0.20 -23.06
N VAL A 55 -3.79 -0.79 -23.94
CA VAL A 55 -2.55 -1.08 -24.66
C VAL A 55 -2.73 -0.88 -26.15
N TRP A 56 -1.65 -0.56 -26.85
CA TRP A 56 -1.63 -0.54 -28.31
C TRP A 56 -1.99 -1.93 -28.84
N GLN A 57 -2.93 -2.00 -29.79
CA GLN A 57 -3.41 -3.26 -30.36
C GLN A 57 -2.58 -3.71 -31.58
N GLU A 58 -1.99 -2.76 -32.31
CA GLU A 58 -1.32 -3.01 -33.58
C GLU A 58 0.04 -2.31 -33.68
N GLY A 59 0.86 -2.75 -34.64
CA GLY A 59 2.15 -2.17 -34.95
C GLY A 59 3.28 -2.54 -33.98
N ARG A 60 4.45 -1.90 -34.13
CA ARG A 60 5.66 -2.20 -33.32
C ARG A 60 5.50 -1.94 -31.82
N LYS A 61 4.44 -1.23 -31.41
CA LYS A 61 4.14 -0.90 -30.01
C LYS A 61 3.08 -1.83 -29.40
N ALA A 62 2.58 -2.84 -30.12
CA ALA A 62 1.53 -3.73 -29.63
C ALA A 62 1.86 -4.30 -28.24
N GLY A 63 0.88 -4.29 -27.34
CA GLY A 63 1.02 -4.70 -25.94
C GLY A 63 1.67 -3.67 -25.01
N ARG A 64 2.16 -2.53 -25.52
CA ARG A 64 2.63 -1.41 -24.68
C ARG A 64 1.46 -0.58 -24.19
N ALA A 65 1.56 -0.03 -22.98
CA ALA A 65 0.56 0.90 -22.47
C ALA A 65 0.46 2.13 -23.36
N ILE A 66 -0.76 2.53 -23.74
CA ILE A 66 -1.01 3.80 -24.44
C ILE A 66 -0.60 4.97 -23.53
N TYR A 67 -0.88 4.84 -22.23
CA TYR A 67 -0.53 5.84 -21.23
C TYR A 67 0.98 6.07 -21.11
N ALA A 68 1.82 5.10 -21.47
CA ALA A 68 3.27 5.27 -21.49
C ALA A 68 3.78 6.26 -22.55
N SER A 69 2.89 6.83 -23.39
CA SER A 69 3.22 7.93 -24.29
C SER A 69 3.53 9.24 -23.54
N ASP A 70 2.92 9.43 -22.36
CA ASP A 70 3.37 10.43 -21.37
C ASP A 70 4.18 9.71 -20.30
N GLU A 71 5.49 9.68 -20.50
CA GLU A 71 6.39 8.93 -19.62
C GLU A 71 6.37 9.42 -18.17
N THR A 72 6.18 10.72 -17.96
CA THR A 72 6.22 11.33 -16.62
C THR A 72 4.96 10.96 -15.85
N ALA A 73 3.79 11.18 -16.44
CA ALA A 73 2.52 10.85 -15.80
C ALA A 73 2.39 9.35 -15.54
N PHE A 74 2.79 8.52 -16.52
CA PHE A 74 2.78 7.06 -16.38
C PHE A 74 3.70 6.58 -15.25
N PHE A 75 4.89 7.17 -15.13
CA PHE A 75 5.84 6.80 -14.08
C PHE A 75 5.37 7.20 -12.68
N VAL A 76 4.80 8.40 -12.54
CA VAL A 76 4.18 8.85 -11.28
C VAL A 76 3.04 7.92 -10.89
N PHE A 77 2.15 7.60 -11.83
CA PHE A 77 1.06 6.65 -11.63
C PHE A 77 1.56 5.28 -11.15
N LEU A 78 2.52 4.67 -11.86
CA LEU A 78 3.06 3.36 -11.50
C LEU A 78 3.74 3.36 -10.13
N THR A 79 4.43 4.45 -9.78
CA THR A 79 5.10 4.59 -8.48
C THR A 79 4.09 4.55 -7.35
N PHE A 80 3.06 5.39 -7.39
CA PHE A 80 2.04 5.43 -6.34
C PHE A 80 1.19 4.15 -6.29
N ASN A 81 0.87 3.57 -7.45
CA ASN A 81 0.13 2.32 -7.54
C ASN A 81 0.92 1.16 -6.91
N THR A 82 2.22 1.06 -7.21
CA THR A 82 3.12 0.05 -6.64
C THR A 82 3.28 0.22 -5.12
N LEU A 83 3.40 1.46 -4.63
CA LEU A 83 3.45 1.75 -3.19
C LEU A 83 2.16 1.33 -2.47
N ALA A 84 1.00 1.61 -3.06
CA ALA A 84 -0.29 1.24 -2.50
C ALA A 84 -0.47 -0.29 -2.47
N LEU A 85 -0.09 -0.98 -3.55
CA LEU A 85 -0.11 -2.44 -3.63
C LEU A 85 0.80 -3.08 -2.57
N SER A 86 2.06 -2.63 -2.49
CA SER A 86 3.03 -3.15 -1.52
C SER A 86 2.60 -2.91 -0.07
N SER A 87 2.11 -1.71 0.23
CA SER A 87 1.59 -1.38 1.57
C SER A 87 0.40 -2.26 1.95
N SER A 88 -0.50 -2.54 1.01
CA SER A 88 -1.67 -3.39 1.23
C SER A 88 -1.28 -4.84 1.48
N ILE A 89 -0.34 -5.39 0.72
CA ILE A 89 0.18 -6.75 0.93
C ILE A 89 0.83 -6.87 2.30
N LEU A 90 1.59 -5.87 2.74
CA LEU A 90 2.19 -5.88 4.09
C LEU A 90 1.15 -5.85 5.19
N LEU A 91 0.07 -5.09 5.01
CA LEU A 91 -1.06 -5.12 5.94
C LEU A 91 -1.70 -6.50 5.95
N ILE A 92 -2.01 -7.09 4.79
CA ILE A 92 -2.60 -8.43 4.69
C ILE A 92 -1.71 -9.46 5.42
N ILE A 93 -0.41 -9.50 5.14
CA ILE A 93 0.53 -10.43 5.79
C ILE A 93 0.64 -10.16 7.30
N SER A 94 0.68 -8.89 7.72
CA SER A 94 0.76 -8.53 9.14
C SER A 94 -0.50 -8.91 9.92
N LEU A 95 -1.68 -8.75 9.32
CA LEU A 95 -2.96 -9.00 9.98
C LEU A 95 -3.36 -10.49 9.94
N THR A 96 -2.86 -11.25 8.96
CA THR A 96 -3.10 -12.71 8.85
C THR A 96 -2.07 -13.56 9.58
N TRP A 97 -1.04 -12.95 10.17
CA TRP A 97 -0.02 -13.66 10.94
C TRP A 97 -0.63 -14.44 12.12
N GLY A 98 -0.33 -15.72 12.23
CA GLY A 98 -0.80 -16.60 13.31
C GLY A 98 -2.12 -17.33 13.04
N PHE A 99 -2.73 -17.16 11.87
CA PHE A 99 -3.91 -17.93 11.44
C PHE A 99 -3.50 -19.18 10.63
N PRO A 100 -4.32 -20.26 10.64
CA PRO A 100 -3.98 -21.53 9.98
C PRO A 100 -3.78 -21.41 8.45
N PHE A 101 -4.38 -20.40 7.80
CA PHE A 101 -4.30 -20.18 6.35
C PHE A 101 -3.23 -19.16 5.93
N PHE A 102 -2.31 -18.79 6.83
CA PHE A 102 -1.30 -17.77 6.57
C PHE A 102 -0.40 -18.12 5.36
N LEU A 103 0.04 -19.37 5.24
CA LEU A 103 0.92 -19.79 4.13
C LEU A 103 0.23 -19.68 2.77
N GLU A 104 -1.06 -20.00 2.70
CA GLU A 104 -1.85 -19.87 1.47
C GLU A 104 -1.94 -18.41 1.04
N VAL A 105 -2.19 -17.50 2.00
CA VAL A 105 -2.20 -16.04 1.76
C VAL A 105 -0.82 -15.54 1.29
N VAL A 106 0.26 -16.04 1.87
CA VAL A 106 1.64 -15.69 1.43
C VAL A 106 1.89 -16.18 0.00
N VAL A 107 1.57 -17.43 -0.31
CA VAL A 107 1.75 -17.99 -1.66
C VAL A 107 0.91 -17.20 -2.68
N ALA A 108 -0.34 -16.89 -2.36
CA ALA A 108 -1.22 -16.10 -3.21
C ALA A 108 -0.68 -14.69 -3.46
N THR A 109 -0.26 -13.99 -2.40
CA THR A 109 0.30 -12.63 -2.50
C THR A 109 1.63 -12.59 -3.25
N VAL A 110 2.51 -13.58 -3.06
CA VAL A 110 3.76 -13.71 -3.84
C VAL A 110 3.47 -13.92 -5.31
N SER A 111 2.55 -14.83 -5.65
CA SER A 111 2.10 -15.04 -7.03
C SER A 111 1.53 -13.76 -7.65
N MET A 112 0.74 -13.00 -6.88
CA MET A 112 0.17 -11.73 -7.32
C MET A 112 1.25 -10.67 -7.60
N VAL A 113 2.28 -10.57 -6.76
CA VAL A 113 3.43 -9.66 -6.99
C VAL A 113 4.19 -10.04 -8.26
N MET A 114 4.41 -11.34 -8.48
CA MET A 114 5.10 -11.83 -9.67
C MET A 114 4.33 -11.49 -10.95
N THR A 115 3.02 -11.73 -10.97
CA THR A 115 2.16 -11.41 -12.12
C THR A 115 2.05 -9.90 -12.36
N TYR A 116 1.98 -9.09 -11.30
CA TYR A 116 2.03 -7.63 -11.39
C TYR A 116 3.35 -7.16 -12.04
N GLY A 117 4.48 -7.63 -11.52
CA GLY A 117 5.80 -7.29 -12.05
C GLY A 117 5.96 -7.70 -13.52
N ALA A 118 5.52 -8.90 -13.89
CA ALA A 118 5.53 -9.37 -15.27
C ALA A 118 4.68 -8.47 -16.18
N SER A 119 3.51 -8.03 -15.72
CA SER A 119 2.66 -7.12 -16.50
C SER A 119 3.30 -5.75 -16.70
N ILE A 120 3.83 -5.13 -15.64
CA ILE A 120 4.53 -3.84 -15.74
C ILE A 120 5.72 -3.92 -16.72
N PHE A 121 6.47 -5.02 -16.67
CA PHE A 121 7.56 -5.28 -17.60
C PHE A 121 7.06 -5.43 -19.05
N ALA A 122 5.94 -6.11 -19.25
CA ALA A 122 5.33 -6.31 -20.56
C ALA A 122 4.81 -5.00 -21.17
N ILE A 123 4.25 -4.08 -20.38
CA ILE A 123 3.63 -2.85 -20.89
C ILE A 123 4.59 -1.66 -21.04
N THR A 124 5.74 -1.65 -20.35
CA THR A 124 6.69 -0.52 -20.33
C THR A 124 7.54 -0.45 -21.63
N PRO A 125 7.77 0.74 -22.24
CA PRO A 125 8.57 0.90 -23.47
C PRO A 125 10.03 0.42 -23.35
N GLN A 126 10.58 -0.17 -24.43
CA GLN A 126 11.88 -0.86 -24.45
C GLN A 126 13.07 0.01 -24.02
N ASP A 127 13.09 1.28 -24.42
CA ASP A 127 14.25 2.17 -24.25
C ASP A 127 14.60 2.46 -22.78
N THR A 128 13.65 2.26 -21.85
CA THR A 128 13.89 2.49 -20.42
C THR A 128 13.43 1.36 -19.50
N LYS A 129 13.14 0.16 -20.05
CA LYS A 129 12.61 -0.99 -19.27
C LYS A 129 13.42 -1.29 -18.03
N THR A 130 14.71 -1.55 -18.18
CA THR A 130 15.53 -2.13 -17.11
C THR A 130 15.72 -1.15 -15.96
N VAL A 131 15.86 0.14 -16.25
CA VAL A 131 16.09 1.19 -15.24
C VAL A 131 14.81 1.50 -14.48
N LYS A 132 13.70 1.75 -15.19
CA LYS A 132 12.40 2.04 -14.55
C LYS A 132 11.89 0.82 -13.78
N PHE A 133 12.10 -0.40 -14.28
CA PHE A 133 11.71 -1.63 -13.58
C PHE A 133 12.52 -1.86 -12.29
N ARG A 134 13.85 -1.69 -12.32
CA ARG A 134 14.70 -1.77 -11.12
C ARG A 134 14.30 -0.72 -10.08
N TYR A 135 13.99 0.49 -10.53
CA TYR A 135 13.53 1.55 -9.65
C TYR A 135 12.16 1.22 -9.02
N LEU A 136 11.21 0.70 -9.80
CA LEU A 136 9.91 0.25 -9.28
C LEU A 136 10.06 -0.90 -8.27
N LEU A 137 10.99 -1.83 -8.48
CA LEU A 137 11.30 -2.88 -7.50
C LEU A 137 11.84 -2.28 -6.19
N SER A 138 12.70 -1.26 -6.26
CA SER A 138 13.20 -0.57 -5.07
C SER A 138 12.10 0.18 -4.32
N ILE A 139 11.16 0.82 -5.04
CA ILE A 139 9.98 1.45 -4.44
C ILE A 139 9.07 0.43 -3.77
N ALA A 140 8.83 -0.72 -4.42
CA ALA A 140 8.00 -1.79 -3.87
C ALA A 140 8.54 -2.30 -2.52
N ALA A 141 9.85 -2.24 -2.30
CA ALA A 141 10.46 -2.60 -1.01
C ALA A 141 10.32 -1.51 0.07
N ALA A 142 10.02 -0.25 -0.28
CA ALA A 142 10.00 0.86 0.67
C ALA A 142 9.01 0.66 1.84
N PRO A 143 7.75 0.21 1.64
CA PRO A 143 6.85 -0.08 2.73
C PRO A 143 7.36 -1.15 3.70
N VAL A 144 8.16 -2.12 3.20
CA VAL A 144 8.80 -3.15 4.03
C VAL A 144 9.83 -2.52 4.94
N PHE A 145 10.71 -1.68 4.38
CA PHE A 145 11.73 -0.97 5.16
C PHE A 145 11.11 -0.03 6.19
N VAL A 146 10.04 0.68 5.86
CA VAL A 146 9.30 1.52 6.81
C VAL A 146 8.74 0.67 7.96
N ARG A 147 8.10 -0.47 7.65
CA ARG A 147 7.55 -1.37 8.66
C ARG A 147 8.63 -1.95 9.57
N VAL A 148 9.75 -2.41 9.00
CA VAL A 148 10.92 -2.89 9.75
C VAL A 148 11.48 -1.76 10.63
N GLY A 149 11.58 -0.54 10.11
CA GLY A 149 11.98 0.64 10.87
C GLY A 149 11.07 0.90 12.08
N ILE A 150 9.75 0.85 11.90
CA ILE A 150 8.77 0.98 13.00
C ILE A 150 8.97 -0.12 14.05
N LEU A 151 9.15 -1.38 13.63
CA LEU A 151 9.37 -2.50 14.56
C LEU A 151 10.69 -2.34 15.34
N ILE A 152 11.77 -1.94 14.67
CA ILE A 152 13.05 -1.64 15.31
C ILE A 152 12.91 -0.49 16.30
N CYS A 153 12.25 0.61 15.93
CA CYS A 153 11.98 1.73 16.82
C CYS A 153 11.20 1.28 18.07
N LYS A 154 10.13 0.48 17.90
CA LYS A 154 9.37 -0.08 19.04
C LYS A 154 10.25 -0.94 19.93
N TYR A 155 11.08 -1.79 19.35
CA TYR A 155 12.02 -2.63 20.10
C TYR A 155 13.04 -1.80 20.88
N VAL A 156 13.63 -0.78 20.26
CA VAL A 156 14.62 0.11 20.89
C VAL A 156 13.97 0.90 22.03
N ILE A 157 12.78 1.47 21.82
CA ILE A 157 12.03 2.20 22.85
C ILE A 157 11.69 1.27 24.02
N TRP A 158 11.15 0.08 23.75
CA TRP A 158 10.83 -0.90 24.80
C TRP A 158 12.07 -1.28 25.62
N LYS A 159 13.20 -1.52 24.96
CA LYS A 159 14.49 -1.84 25.62
C LYS A 159 15.03 -0.66 26.43
N TRP A 160 14.88 0.57 25.95
CA TRP A 160 15.29 1.78 26.67
C TRP A 160 14.43 2.02 27.91
N LEU A 161 13.11 1.93 27.79
CA LEU A 161 12.18 2.05 28.91
C LEU A 161 12.41 0.96 29.96
N GLY A 162 12.69 -0.28 29.53
CA GLY A 162 13.05 -1.38 30.41
C GLY A 162 14.37 -1.18 31.16
N LYS A 163 15.30 -0.38 30.61
CA LYS A 163 16.52 0.03 31.33
C LYS A 163 16.23 1.12 32.36
N ILE A 164 15.42 2.11 32.02
CA ILE A 164 15.04 3.22 32.94
C ILE A 164 14.35 2.66 34.20
N TRP A 165 13.37 1.78 34.02
CA TRP A 165 12.64 1.16 35.15
C TRP A 165 13.54 0.31 36.07
N LYS A 166 14.70 -0.13 35.57
CA LYS A 166 15.67 -0.93 36.34
C LYS A 166 16.69 -0.08 37.11
N CYS A 167 16.74 1.23 36.85
CA CYS A 167 17.60 2.18 37.57
C CYS A 167 16.87 2.87 38.74
N ASP A 168 15.54 2.82 38.76
CA ASP A 168 14.68 3.49 39.75
C ASP A 168 14.21 2.56 40.89
N GLY A 169 14.67 1.31 40.96
CA GLY A 169 14.34 0.33 42.01
C GLY A 169 15.54 -0.48 42.45
#